data_AF-A0A432FSM1-F1
#
_entry.id   AF-A0A432FSM1-F1
#
_cell.length_a   1.000
_cell.length_b   1.000
_cell.length_c   1.000
_cell.angle_alpha   90.00
_cell.angle_beta   90.00
_cell.angle_gamma   90.00
#
_symmetry.space_group_name_H-M   'P 1'
#
loop_
_entity.id
_entity.type
_entity.pdbx_description
1 polymer ?
#
loop_
_entity_poly.entity_id
_entity_poly.type
_entity_poly.pdbx_seq_one_letter_code
_entity_poly.pdbx_strand_id
1 'polypeptide(L)'
;MMMFSGRPQKSLQSLTNKMKEYCMAVKPISIREMEKQSDDIFETVVVMSKRARQINQNRFMEQAIKDAEEFELGVLDEIPAEPKENYEEETKSVTQAMEEFLDGDLKWQTVPEEEI
;
A
#
# COMPACT_ATOMS: atom_id res chain seq x y z
N MET A 1 34.51 -36.45 22.81
CA MET A 1 34.40 -35.77 21.50
C MET A 1 32.92 -35.77 21.11
N MET A 2 32.16 -34.73 21.47
CA MET A 2 30.74 -34.63 21.14
C MET A 2 30.58 -33.80 19.86
N MET A 3 30.11 -34.47 18.80
CA MET A 3 29.77 -33.87 17.52
C MET A 3 28.44 -33.13 17.66
N PHE A 4 28.47 -31.80 17.58
CA PHE A 4 27.26 -30.99 17.49
C PHE A 4 26.57 -31.25 16.15
N SER A 5 25.45 -31.98 16.17
CA SER A 5 24.56 -32.17 15.03
C SER A 5 23.98 -30.82 14.59
N GLY A 6 24.24 -30.45 13.33
CA GLY A 6 23.83 -29.18 12.73
C GLY A 6 22.31 -28.95 12.78
N ARG A 7 21.92 -27.73 13.15
CA ARG A 7 20.52 -27.25 13.09
C ARG A 7 19.98 -27.40 11.65
N PRO A 8 18.71 -27.82 11.45
CA PRO A 8 18.15 -28.03 10.13
C PRO A 8 18.03 -26.70 9.38
N GLN A 9 18.86 -26.51 8.36
CA GLN A 9 18.98 -25.28 7.55
C GLN A 9 17.65 -24.84 6.89
N LYS A 10 16.68 -25.75 6.72
CA LYS A 10 15.41 -25.47 6.04
C LYS A 10 14.50 -24.49 6.80
N SER A 11 14.50 -24.51 8.14
CA SER A 11 13.70 -23.57 8.94
C SER A 11 14.28 -22.16 8.95
N LEU A 12 15.62 -22.06 8.94
CA LEU A 12 16.32 -20.78 8.84
C LEU A 12 16.14 -20.15 7.47
N GLN A 13 16.18 -20.94 6.39
CA GLN A 13 15.93 -20.44 5.03
C GLN A 13 14.49 -19.94 4.83
N SER A 14 13.51 -20.66 5.40
CA SER A 14 12.11 -20.23 5.44
C SER A 14 11.93 -18.92 6.22
N LEU A 15 12.55 -18.80 7.39
CA LEU A 15 12.53 -17.58 8.19
C LEU A 15 13.24 -16.42 7.48
N THR A 16 14.37 -16.66 6.81
CA THR A 16 15.05 -15.62 6.03
C THR A 16 14.23 -15.20 4.83
N ASN A 17 13.53 -16.11 4.15
CA ASN A 17 12.67 -15.75 3.04
C ASN A 17 11.46 -14.95 3.52
N LYS A 18 10.83 -15.37 4.62
CA LYS A 18 9.71 -14.65 5.26
C LYS A 18 10.15 -13.28 5.77
N MET A 19 11.31 -13.18 6.43
CA MET A 19 11.90 -11.90 6.83
C MET A 19 12.30 -11.05 5.62
N LYS A 20 12.78 -11.63 4.52
CA LYS A 20 13.09 -10.90 3.28
C LYS A 20 11.81 -10.35 2.67
N GLU A 21 10.71 -11.09 2.68
CA GLU A 21 9.37 -10.64 2.28
C GLU A 21 8.89 -9.45 3.14
N TYR A 22 9.00 -9.54 4.47
CA TYR A 22 8.66 -8.44 5.39
C TYR A 22 9.61 -7.23 5.25
N CYS A 23 10.90 -7.43 4.99
CA CYS A 23 11.88 -6.38 4.72
C CYS A 23 11.73 -5.78 3.30
N MET A 24 11.10 -6.49 2.38
CA MET A 24 10.83 -6.06 1.00
C MET A 24 9.55 -5.22 0.87
N ALA A 25 8.86 -4.89 1.97
CA ALA A 25 7.70 -4.00 1.95
C ALA A 25 8.00 -2.62 1.32
N VAL A 26 9.28 -2.23 1.25
CA VAL A 26 9.75 -1.09 0.46
C VAL A 26 10.93 -1.54 -0.41
N LYS A 27 10.67 -1.84 -1.68
CA LYS A 27 11.73 -2.08 -2.67
C LYS A 27 12.41 -0.74 -2.97
N PRO A 28 13.74 -0.63 -2.84
CA PRO A 28 14.44 0.59 -3.23
C PRO A 28 14.31 0.76 -4.74
N ILE A 29 13.83 1.92 -5.17
CA ILE A 29 13.72 2.30 -6.57
C ILE A 29 14.86 3.24 -6.91
N SER A 30 15.44 3.04 -8.09
CA SER A 30 16.47 3.93 -8.62
C SER A 30 15.83 5.26 -9.02
N ILE A 31 16.44 6.38 -8.63
CA ILE A 31 16.00 7.72 -9.04
C ILE A 31 15.91 7.83 -10.57
N ARG A 32 16.78 7.14 -11.31
CA ARG A 32 16.75 7.08 -12.78
C ARG A 32 15.44 6.54 -13.36
N GLU A 33 14.70 5.73 -12.61
CA GLU A 33 13.38 5.25 -13.04
C GLU A 33 12.32 6.34 -12.88
N MET A 34 12.46 7.19 -11.86
CA MET A 34 11.56 8.33 -11.61
C MET A 34 11.79 9.46 -12.64
N GLU A 35 13.05 9.68 -13.02
CA GLU A 35 13.46 10.65 -14.06
C GLU A 35 12.81 10.36 -15.44
N LYS A 36 12.32 9.14 -15.67
CA LYS A 36 11.58 8.83 -16.92
C LYS A 36 10.25 9.55 -17.01
N GLN A 37 9.68 9.94 -15.87
CA GLN A 37 8.33 10.50 -15.75
C GLN A 37 8.34 12.00 -15.43
N SER A 38 9.28 12.47 -14.61
CA SER A 38 9.52 13.91 -14.39
C SER A 38 10.99 14.18 -14.12
N ASP A 39 11.48 15.31 -14.65
CA ASP A 39 12.84 15.80 -14.40
C ASP A 39 13.01 16.38 -12.98
N ASP A 40 11.91 16.72 -12.30
CA ASP A 40 11.93 17.24 -10.93
C ASP A 40 11.48 16.17 -9.91
N ILE A 41 12.43 15.81 -9.05
CA ILE A 41 12.22 14.85 -7.96
C ILE A 41 11.17 15.39 -6.97
N PHE A 42 11.10 16.70 -6.73
CA PHE A 42 10.13 17.29 -5.80
C PHE A 42 8.72 17.25 -6.36
N GLU A 43 8.55 17.54 -7.65
CA GLU A 43 7.27 17.36 -8.35
C GLU A 43 6.80 15.91 -8.23
N THR A 44 7.69 14.96 -8.52
CA THR A 44 7.41 13.53 -8.42
C THR A 44 6.87 13.16 -7.02
N VAL A 45 7.52 13.63 -5.95
CA VAL A 45 7.07 13.39 -4.57
C VAL A 45 5.67 13.97 -4.32
N VAL A 46 5.38 15.17 -4.83
CA VAL A 46 4.08 15.81 -4.67
C VAL A 46 2.98 15.04 -5.41
N VAL A 47 3.24 14.62 -6.65
CA VAL A 47 2.30 13.83 -7.45
C VAL A 47 1.95 12.51 -6.76
N MET A 48 2.97 11.74 -6.36
CA MET A 48 2.77 10.48 -5.64
C MET A 48 2.00 10.68 -4.33
N SER A 49 2.32 11.73 -3.56
CA SER A 49 1.64 12.04 -2.29
C SER A 49 0.17 12.40 -2.50
N LYS A 50 -0.12 13.23 -3.51
CA LYS A 50 -1.51 13.59 -3.87
C LYS A 50 -2.29 12.36 -4.33
N ARG A 51 -1.66 11.49 -5.13
CA ARG A 51 -2.30 10.26 -5.59
C ARG A 51 -2.59 9.28 -4.44
N ALA A 52 -1.63 9.07 -3.54
CA ALA A 52 -1.84 8.25 -2.34
C ALA A 52 -3.03 8.76 -1.50
N ARG A 53 -3.20 10.08 -1.40
CA ARG A 53 -4.34 10.70 -0.72
C ARG A 53 -5.67 10.42 -1.43
N GLN A 54 -5.71 10.46 -2.76
CA GLN A 54 -6.91 10.10 -3.52
C GLN A 54 -7.29 8.63 -3.28
N ILE A 55 -6.32 7.72 -3.28
CA ILE A 55 -6.56 6.29 -3.01
C ILE A 55 -7.15 6.11 -1.61
N ASN A 56 -6.57 6.75 -0.59
CA ASN A 56 -7.11 6.68 0.77
C ASN A 56 -8.53 7.24 0.86
N GLN A 57 -8.82 8.34 0.15
CA GLN A 57 -10.16 8.92 0.12
C GLN A 57 -11.18 7.97 -0.51
N ASN A 58 -10.80 7.29 -1.60
CA ASN A 58 -11.65 6.30 -2.25
C ASN A 58 -11.97 5.12 -1.32
N ARG A 59 -10.95 4.56 -0.65
CA ARG A 59 -11.13 3.48 0.32
C ARG A 59 -12.04 3.88 1.48
N PHE A 60 -11.90 5.11 1.98
CA PHE A 60 -12.78 5.63 3.02
C PHE A 60 -14.24 5.74 2.54
N MET A 61 -14.46 6.22 1.31
CA MET A 61 -15.80 6.29 0.73
C MET A 61 -16.40 4.90 0.51
N GLU A 62 -15.62 3.94 0.01
CA GLU A 62 -16.05 2.55 -0.16
C GLU A 62 -16.46 1.92 1.16
N GLN A 63 -15.69 2.14 2.23
CA GLN A 63 -16.05 1.67 3.56
C GLN A 63 -17.32 2.35 4.08
N ALA A 64 -17.44 3.68 3.94
CA ALA A 64 -18.63 4.40 4.37
C ALA A 64 -19.91 3.94 3.63
N ILE A 65 -19.79 3.54 2.36
CA ILE A 65 -20.90 2.95 1.59
C ILE A 65 -21.27 1.59 2.14
N LYS A 66 -20.29 0.70 2.37
CA LYS A 66 -20.51 -0.63 2.96
C LYS A 66 -21.19 -0.52 4.33
N ASP A 67 -20.68 0.35 5.19
CA ASP A 67 -21.26 0.59 6.52
C ASP A 67 -22.72 1.07 6.38
N ALA A 68 -22.99 2.01 5.45
CA ALA A 68 -24.34 2.52 5.20
C ALA A 68 -25.30 1.45 4.61
N GLU A 69 -24.80 0.48 3.85
CA GLU A 69 -25.57 -0.67 3.38
C GLU A 69 -25.86 -1.67 4.52
N GLU A 70 -24.95 -1.80 5.49
CA GLU A 70 -25.13 -2.63 6.70
C GLU A 70 -26.11 -2.00 7.72
N PHE A 71 -26.40 -0.70 7.60
CA PHE A 71 -27.27 0.08 8.49
C PHE A 71 -28.77 -0.29 8.44
N GLU A 72 -29.15 -1.46 7.92
CA GLU A 72 -30.47 -2.07 8.12
C GLU A 72 -30.65 -2.69 9.52
N LEU A 73 -29.62 -2.63 10.40
CA LEU A 73 -29.69 -3.00 11.82
C LEU A 73 -30.25 -1.86 12.69
N GLY A 74 -31.18 -2.16 13.58
CA GLY A 74 -31.70 -1.22 14.58
C GLY A 74 -30.68 -0.86 15.66
N VAL A 75 -30.88 0.26 16.37
CA VAL A 75 -29.96 0.78 17.43
C VAL A 75 -29.67 -0.23 18.56
N LEU A 76 -30.54 -1.22 18.75
CA LEU A 76 -30.41 -2.26 19.79
C LEU A 76 -29.93 -3.61 19.25
N ASP A 77 -29.72 -3.73 17.93
CA ASP A 77 -29.29 -4.98 17.33
C ASP A 77 -27.78 -5.18 17.56
N GLU A 78 -27.37 -6.43 17.83
CA GLU A 78 -25.97 -6.77 18.04
C GLU A 78 -25.23 -6.69 16.71
N ILE A 79 -24.20 -5.83 16.62
CA ILE A 79 -23.31 -5.75 15.45
C ILE A 79 -22.65 -7.13 15.27
N PRO A 80 -22.84 -7.80 14.12
CA PRO A 80 -22.19 -9.06 13.84
C PRO A 80 -20.66 -8.90 13.96
N ALA A 81 -20.00 -9.77 14.71
CA ALA A 81 -18.54 -9.73 14.77
C ALA A 81 -17.97 -10.14 13.40
N GLU A 82 -17.19 -9.25 12.77
CA GLU A 82 -16.46 -9.62 11.56
C GLU A 82 -15.49 -10.77 11.88
N PRO A 83 -15.61 -11.93 11.21
CA PRO A 83 -14.71 -13.04 11.45
C PRO A 83 -13.30 -12.63 11.01
N LYS A 84 -12.29 -12.91 11.84
CA LYS A 84 -10.87 -12.62 11.54
C LYS A 84 -10.37 -13.25 10.23
N GLU A 85 -11.09 -14.24 9.71
CA GLU A 85 -10.80 -14.89 8.43
C GLU A 85 -11.11 -14.00 7.22
N ASN A 86 -11.91 -12.94 7.37
CA ASN A 86 -12.24 -11.98 6.31
C ASN A 86 -11.25 -10.80 6.22
N TYR A 87 -10.07 -10.88 6.86
CA TYR A 87 -9.06 -9.84 6.72
C TYR A 87 -8.43 -9.90 5.31
N GLU A 88 -8.65 -8.85 4.52
CA GLU A 88 -8.01 -8.65 3.22
C GLU A 88 -6.77 -7.75 3.38
N GLU A 89 -5.58 -8.29 3.10
CA GLU A 89 -4.34 -7.51 3.15
C GLU A 89 -4.28 -6.58 1.93
N GLU A 90 -4.49 -5.28 2.17
CA GLU A 90 -4.36 -4.28 1.12
C GLU A 90 -2.95 -3.71 1.02
N THR A 91 -2.50 -3.49 -0.22
CA THR A 91 -1.28 -2.74 -0.50
C THR A 91 -1.40 -1.31 0.05
N LYS A 92 -0.32 -0.79 0.65
CA LYS A 92 -0.25 0.60 1.10
C LYS A 92 -0.49 1.56 -0.06
N SER A 93 -1.32 2.59 0.17
CA SER A 93 -1.66 3.59 -0.85
C SER A 93 -0.46 4.30 -1.47
N VAL A 94 0.62 4.50 -0.71
CA VAL A 94 1.87 5.08 -1.21
C VAL A 94 2.58 4.12 -2.17
N THR A 95 2.57 2.81 -1.90
CA THR A 95 3.16 1.80 -2.80
C THR A 95 2.37 1.73 -4.10
N GLN A 96 1.05 1.69 -4.02
CA GLN A 96 0.17 1.72 -5.19
C GLN A 96 0.37 3.01 -6.02
N ALA A 97 0.39 4.17 -5.38
CA ALA A 97 0.62 5.45 -6.08
C ALA A 97 1.99 5.52 -6.76
N MET A 98 3.01 4.91 -6.15
CA MET A 98 4.36 4.87 -6.70
C MET A 98 4.45 3.94 -7.92
N GLU A 99 3.79 2.78 -7.87
CA GLU A 99 3.66 1.87 -9.02
C GLU A 99 2.94 2.54 -10.18
N GLU A 100 1.76 3.14 -9.94
CA GLU A 100 1.00 3.88 -10.96
C GLU A 100 1.79 5.06 -11.57
N PHE A 101 2.65 5.71 -10.79
CA PHE A 101 3.53 6.77 -11.28
C PHE A 101 4.62 6.22 -12.19
N LEU A 102 5.31 5.15 -11.76
CA LEU A 102 6.40 4.54 -12.51
C LEU A 102 5.91 3.93 -13.83
N ASP A 103 4.74 3.31 -13.82
CA ASP A 103 4.11 2.70 -15.00
C ASP A 103 3.62 3.76 -16.02
N GLY A 104 3.48 5.03 -15.59
CA GLY A 104 3.03 6.13 -16.43
C GLY A 104 1.51 6.19 -16.61
N ASP A 105 0.75 5.52 -15.74
CA ASP A 105 -0.71 5.50 -15.77
C ASP A 105 -1.33 6.82 -15.27
N LEU A 106 -0.54 7.62 -14.54
CA LEU A 106 -0.97 8.89 -13.99
C LEU A 106 -0.76 10.03 -14.99
N LYS A 107 -1.75 10.91 -15.08
CA LYS A 107 -1.63 12.20 -15.76
C LYS A 107 -1.79 13.30 -14.73
N TRP A 108 -0.85 14.24 -14.71
CA TRP A 108 -0.88 15.40 -13.83
C TRP A 108 -0.46 16.65 -14.61
N GLN A 109 -0.84 17.80 -14.07
CA GLN A 109 -0.47 19.09 -14.61
C GLN A 109 -0.32 20.09 -13.46
N THR A 110 0.58 21.05 -13.63
CA THR A 110 0.65 22.22 -12.76
C THR A 110 -0.46 23.18 -13.16
N VAL A 111 -1.35 23.47 -12.23
CA VAL A 111 -2.40 24.48 -12.43
C VAL A 111 -1.84 25.81 -11.93
N PRO A 112 -1.79 26.86 -12.77
CA PRO A 112 -1.35 28.18 -12.32
C PRO A 112 -2.34 28.74 -11.28
N GLU A 113 -1.83 29.53 -10.34
CA GLU A 113 -2.59 30.07 -9.20
C GLU A 113 -3.80 30.93 -9.61
N GLU A 114 -3.82 31.43 -10.85
CA GLU A 114 -4.91 32.24 -11.41
C GLU A 114 -6.14 31.40 -11.83
N GLU A 115 -6.01 30.07 -11.87
CA GLU A 115 -7.05 29.13 -12.34
C GLU A 115 -7.60 28.20 -11.24
N ILE A 116 -7.20 28.42 -9.97
CA ILE A 116 -7.61 27.61 -8.80
C ILE A 116 -8.74 28.26 -8.02
#